data_AF-A0A7R8D200-F1
#
_entry.id   AF-A0A7R8D200-F1
#
_cell.length_a   1.000
_cell.length_b   1.000
_cell.length_c   1.000
_cell.angle_alpha   90.00
_cell.angle_beta   90.00
_cell.angle_gamma   90.00
#
_symmetry.space_group_name_H-M   'P 1'
#
loop_
_entity.id
_entity.type
_entity.pdbx_description
1 polymer ?
#
loop_
_entity_poly.entity_id
_entity_poly.type
_entity_poly.pdbx_seq_one_letter_code
_entity_poly.pdbx_strand_id
1 'polypeptide(L)'
;MKLLESSRFEVINSALFVESPESMIVGSIESYSCKMIGTEKQLYKRFNQSGPSPYTLEALSPPKNGYGGYSVSPGQTQCYSRSWCSSRSSDDEEGALCDTISRKTLFYLISTLNISFPDYDFSDARSSEFSKEPSLQYVMNNVDSLMSVTATEQYSKVHEKTLGYPK
;
A
#
# COMPACT_ATOMS: atom_id res chain seq x y z
N MET A 1 -11.41 -5.99 -11.13
CA MET A 1 -10.18 -6.72 -10.79
C MET A 1 -10.54 -8.20 -10.74
N LYS A 2 -9.64 -9.14 -11.09
CA LYS A 2 -9.97 -10.58 -10.98
C LYS A 2 -9.04 -11.28 -9.99
N LEU A 3 -9.62 -11.83 -8.93
CA LEU A 3 -8.93 -12.64 -7.92
C LEU A 3 -8.22 -13.83 -8.56
N LEU A 4 -7.00 -14.07 -8.10
CA LEU A 4 -6.17 -15.20 -8.47
C LEU A 4 -6.03 -16.10 -7.24
N GLU A 5 -6.58 -17.31 -7.33
CA GLU A 5 -6.51 -18.30 -6.26
C GLU A 5 -5.08 -18.82 -6.11
N SER A 6 -4.63 -18.95 -4.86
CA SER A 6 -3.30 -19.47 -4.52
C SER A 6 -3.35 -20.20 -3.20
N SER A 7 -3.08 -21.50 -3.23
CA SER A 7 -2.97 -22.33 -2.01
C SER A 7 -1.90 -21.84 -1.05
N ARG A 8 -0.85 -21.16 -1.55
CA ARG A 8 0.18 -20.53 -0.70
C ARG A 8 -0.40 -19.38 0.12
N PHE A 9 -1.31 -18.61 -0.45
CA PHE A 9 -1.95 -17.51 0.25
C PHE A 9 -2.99 -18.02 1.25
N GLU A 10 -3.68 -19.11 0.97
CA GLU A 10 -4.59 -19.75 1.94
C GLU A 10 -3.86 -20.17 3.23
N VAL A 11 -2.66 -20.75 3.09
CA VAL A 11 -1.81 -21.10 4.25
C VAL A 11 -1.40 -19.86 5.04
N ILE A 12 -1.03 -18.78 4.36
CA ILE A 12 -0.65 -17.52 5.01
C ILE A 12 -1.87 -16.86 5.68
N ASN A 13 -3.02 -16.81 5.02
CA ASN A 13 -4.26 -16.24 5.56
C ASN A 13 -4.73 -16.96 6.82
N SER A 14 -4.60 -18.29 6.84
CA SER A 14 -4.90 -19.09 8.04
C SER A 14 -3.96 -18.77 9.21
N ALA A 15 -2.75 -18.27 8.92
CA ALA A 15 -1.74 -17.92 9.91
C ALA A 15 -1.76 -16.43 10.33
N LEU A 16 -2.36 -15.56 9.51
CA LEU A 16 -2.50 -14.12 9.77
C LEU A 16 -3.71 -13.78 10.65
N PHE A 17 -4.47 -14.79 11.09
CA PHE A 17 -5.47 -14.65 12.13
C PHE A 17 -4.83 -14.94 13.49
N VAL A 18 -4.63 -13.89 14.30
CA VAL A 18 -4.06 -14.01 15.64
C VAL A 18 -5.01 -13.41 16.65
N GLU A 19 -5.48 -14.24 17.57
CA GLU A 19 -6.31 -13.82 18.69
C GLU A 19 -5.50 -13.93 19.98
N SER A 20 -5.36 -12.81 20.69
CA SER A 20 -4.83 -12.75 22.04
C SER A 20 -5.91 -12.19 22.98
N PRO A 21 -5.80 -12.40 24.31
CA PRO A 21 -6.80 -11.90 25.26
C PRO A 21 -7.01 -10.37 25.22
N GLU A 22 -6.01 -9.63 24.73
CA GLU A 22 -5.99 -8.16 24.73
C GLU A 22 -6.16 -7.56 23.32
N SER A 23 -6.00 -8.34 22.26
CA SER A 23 -6.03 -7.85 20.88
C SER A 23 -6.34 -8.95 19.86
N MET A 24 -6.89 -8.55 18.72
CA MET A 24 -7.11 -9.45 17.59
C MET A 24 -6.51 -8.84 16.33
N ILE A 25 -5.66 -9.61 15.66
CA ILE A 25 -5.13 -9.29 14.35
C ILE A 25 -5.90 -10.11 13.33
N VAL A 26 -6.52 -9.40 12.38
CA VAL A 26 -7.15 -10.00 11.22
C VAL A 26 -6.44 -9.47 9.99
N GLY A 27 -5.63 -10.34 9.36
CA GLY A 27 -4.94 -10.03 8.13
C GLY A 27 -5.34 -10.99 7.01
N SER A 28 -5.29 -10.50 5.78
CA SER A 28 -5.41 -11.32 4.57
C SER A 28 -4.42 -10.85 3.51
N ILE A 29 -3.95 -11.80 2.71
CA ILE A 29 -3.18 -11.58 1.50
C ILE A 29 -3.95 -12.17 0.32
N GLU A 30 -4.09 -11.36 -0.72
CA GLU A 30 -4.84 -11.67 -1.93
C GLU A 30 -4.03 -11.22 -3.15
N SER A 31 -4.25 -11.87 -4.30
CA SER A 31 -3.64 -11.46 -5.56
C SER A 31 -4.72 -11.22 -6.61
N TYR A 32 -4.57 -10.13 -7.34
CA TYR A 32 -5.51 -9.72 -8.37
C TYR A 32 -4.82 -9.46 -9.70
N SER A 33 -5.44 -9.94 -10.77
CA SER A 33 -5.08 -9.52 -12.13
C SER A 33 -5.80 -8.21 -12.49
N CYS A 34 -5.02 -7.25 -13.00
CA CYS A 34 -5.50 -5.96 -13.50
C CYS A 34 -6.11 -6.14 -14.90
N LYS A 35 -7.40 -6.48 -14.97
CA LYS A 35 -8.10 -6.65 -16.25
C LYS A 35 -8.85 -5.37 -16.62
N MET A 36 -8.60 -4.84 -17.81
CA MET A 36 -9.31 -3.67 -18.37
C MET A 36 -10.38 -4.10 -19.37
N ILE A 37 -11.39 -4.84 -18.91
CA ILE A 37 -12.45 -5.38 -19.75
C ILE A 37 -13.83 -5.08 -19.14
N GLY A 38 -14.87 -5.08 -19.98
CA GLY A 38 -16.26 -4.98 -19.53
C GLY A 38 -16.52 -3.78 -18.60
N THR A 39 -16.97 -4.08 -17.38
CA THR A 39 -17.30 -3.11 -16.32
C THR A 39 -16.10 -2.26 -15.92
N GLU A 40 -14.91 -2.85 -15.78
CA GLU A 40 -13.69 -2.11 -15.44
C GLU A 40 -13.36 -1.02 -16.45
N LYS A 41 -13.57 -1.30 -17.75
CA LYS A 41 -13.33 -0.31 -18.81
C LYS A 41 -14.29 0.87 -18.70
N GLN A 42 -15.54 0.64 -18.27
CA GLN A 42 -16.53 1.69 -18.07
C GLN A 42 -16.18 2.53 -16.83
N LEU A 43 -15.82 1.88 -15.72
CA LEU A 43 -15.36 2.54 -14.50
C LEU A 43 -14.13 3.39 -14.77
N TYR A 44 -13.15 2.90 -15.53
CA TYR A 44 -11.96 3.67 -15.89
C TYR A 44 -12.28 4.89 -16.74
N LYS A 45 -13.26 4.79 -17.66
CA LYS A 45 -13.71 5.94 -18.45
C LYS A 45 -14.33 6.99 -17.52
N ARG A 46 -15.23 6.58 -16.62
CA ARG A 46 -15.86 7.48 -15.64
C ARG A 46 -14.83 8.14 -14.72
N PHE A 47 -13.87 7.37 -14.22
CA PHE A 47 -12.77 7.86 -13.41
C PHE A 47 -11.96 8.96 -14.11
N ASN A 48 -11.83 8.92 -15.44
CA ASN A 48 -11.10 9.94 -16.20
C ASN A 48 -11.99 10.99 -16.89
N GLN A 49 -13.32 10.94 -16.74
CA GLN A 49 -14.23 11.86 -17.44
C GLN A 49 -13.98 13.32 -17.10
N SER A 50 -13.63 13.60 -15.85
CA SER A 50 -13.38 14.96 -15.33
C SER A 50 -11.89 15.26 -15.13
N GLY A 51 -11.02 14.30 -15.48
CA GLY A 51 -9.59 14.34 -15.17
C GLY A 51 -8.73 14.70 -16.37
N PRO A 52 -7.47 15.12 -16.15
CA PRO A 52 -6.48 15.22 -17.20
C PRO A 52 -6.18 13.83 -17.81
N SER A 53 -5.41 13.79 -18.90
CA SER A 53 -5.04 12.58 -19.64
C SER A 53 -4.74 11.37 -18.74
N PRO A 54 -5.03 10.11 -19.16
CA PRO A 54 -4.72 8.92 -18.37
C PRO A 54 -3.22 8.73 -18.02
N TYR A 55 -2.35 9.44 -18.73
CA TYR A 55 -0.90 9.47 -18.49
C TYR A 55 -0.47 10.62 -17.56
N THR A 56 -1.40 11.49 -17.18
CA THR A 56 -1.12 12.57 -16.24
C THR A 56 -0.75 11.97 -14.89
N LEU A 57 0.32 12.53 -14.34
CA LEU A 57 0.87 12.18 -13.05
C LEU A 57 0.22 13.06 -11.99
N GLU A 58 -0.23 12.44 -10.92
CA GLU A 58 -0.80 13.11 -9.74
C GLU A 58 0.15 12.96 -8.56
N ALA A 59 0.28 14.01 -7.76
CA ALA A 59 1.11 13.98 -6.56
C ALA A 59 0.51 13.04 -5.51
N LEU A 60 1.36 12.22 -4.92
CA LEU A 60 1.05 11.37 -3.77
C LEU A 60 1.28 12.13 -2.47
N SER A 61 0.72 11.61 -1.38
CA SER A 61 1.16 12.03 -0.05
C SER A 61 2.60 11.56 0.23
N PRO A 62 3.38 12.33 1.00
CA PRO A 62 4.64 11.84 1.54
C PRO A 62 4.41 10.53 2.33
N PRO A 63 5.32 9.54 2.23
CA PRO A 63 5.24 8.36 3.07
C PRO A 63 5.24 8.80 4.54
N LYS A 64 4.19 8.41 5.26
CA LYS A 64 4.14 8.62 6.71
C LYS A 64 5.07 7.61 7.34
N ASN A 65 5.92 8.04 8.27
CA ASN A 65 6.86 7.18 8.99
C ASN A 65 6.12 6.09 9.79
N GLY A 66 5.78 4.97 9.13
CA GLY A 66 5.17 3.78 9.73
C GLY A 66 3.77 4.00 10.33
N TYR A 67 2.89 3.02 10.15
CA TYR A 67 1.72 2.92 11.03
C TYR A 67 2.24 2.57 12.44
N GLY A 68 2.21 3.53 13.37
CA GLY A 68 2.57 3.30 14.77
C GLY A 68 3.46 4.37 15.43
N GLY A 69 3.95 5.40 14.73
CA GLY A 69 4.67 6.50 15.38
C GLY A 69 5.96 6.11 16.14
N TYR A 70 6.40 4.85 16.03
CA TYR A 70 7.67 4.37 16.58
C TYR A 70 8.79 4.87 15.66
N SER A 71 9.10 6.16 15.77
CA SER A 71 10.36 6.70 15.27
C SER A 71 11.48 6.08 16.10
N VAL A 72 12.27 5.21 15.49
CA VAL A 72 13.63 5.01 15.97
C VAL A 72 14.44 6.18 15.40
N SER A 73 14.39 7.28 16.14
CA SER A 73 15.23 8.48 16.04
C SER A 73 15.05 9.41 14.81
N PRO A 74 15.04 10.75 15.04
CA PRO A 74 15.10 11.75 13.98
C PRO A 74 16.55 11.89 13.52
N GLY A 75 16.98 11.05 12.59
CA GLY A 75 18.32 11.16 12.04
C GLY A 75 18.56 10.14 10.94
N GLN A 76 18.62 10.63 9.70
CA GLN A 76 19.03 9.87 8.52
C GLN A 76 18.02 8.84 8.01
N THR A 77 17.11 9.27 7.15
CA THR A 77 16.72 8.42 6.03
C THR A 77 16.94 9.22 4.75
N GLN A 78 17.97 8.80 4.03
CA GLN A 78 18.46 9.43 2.82
C GLN A 78 17.34 9.58 1.79
N CYS A 79 17.24 10.79 1.24
CA CYS A 79 16.39 11.12 0.12
C CYS A 79 16.88 10.39 -1.13
N TYR A 80 16.28 9.24 -1.45
CA TYR A 80 16.45 8.62 -2.76
C TYR A 80 15.45 9.23 -3.75
N SER A 81 15.99 9.98 -4.71
CA SER A 81 15.40 10.44 -5.98
C SER A 81 13.88 10.59 -6.01
N ARG A 82 13.40 11.69 -5.41
CA ARG A 82 12.01 12.12 -5.52
C ARG A 82 11.89 13.17 -6.64
N SER A 83 10.80 13.15 -7.40
CA SER A 83 10.56 14.16 -8.45
C SER A 83 10.22 15.51 -7.84
N TRP A 84 10.83 16.58 -8.38
CA TRP A 84 10.59 17.96 -7.95
C TRP A 84 9.25 18.45 -8.48
N CYS A 85 8.26 18.69 -7.60
CA CYS A 85 7.00 19.32 -7.97
C CYS A 85 7.11 20.83 -7.67
N SER A 86 7.40 21.66 -8.68
CA SER A 86 7.38 23.12 -8.51
C SER A 86 5.94 23.66 -8.60
N SER A 87 5.28 23.84 -7.47
CA SER A 87 4.19 24.81 -7.39
C SER A 87 4.83 26.20 -7.53
N ARG A 88 4.68 26.83 -8.70
CA ARG A 88 5.12 28.21 -8.94
C ARG A 88 4.23 29.17 -8.12
N SER A 89 4.60 29.39 -6.88
CA SER A 89 4.29 30.61 -6.13
C SER A 89 5.59 31.14 -5.54
N SER A 90 5.80 32.43 -5.74
CA SER A 90 6.96 33.23 -5.40
C SER A 90 7.39 33.11 -3.94
N ASP A 91 8.72 33.14 -3.77
CA ASP A 91 9.52 33.44 -2.59
C ASP A 91 9.40 32.49 -1.38
N ASP A 92 10.50 31.77 -1.15
CA ASP A 92 10.89 31.04 0.07
C ASP A 92 10.04 29.83 0.53
N GLU A 93 9.87 28.82 -0.32
CA GLU A 93 9.48 27.49 0.17
C GLU A 93 10.22 26.37 -0.58
N GLU A 94 11.01 25.60 0.18
CA GLU A 94 11.74 24.42 -0.28
C GLU A 94 10.77 23.42 -0.89
N GLY A 95 10.76 23.33 -2.23
CA GLY A 95 9.76 22.57 -2.98
C GLY A 95 9.69 21.11 -2.49
N ALA A 96 8.54 20.73 -1.92
CA ALA A 96 8.33 19.39 -1.43
C ALA A 96 8.47 18.38 -2.57
N LEU A 97 9.44 17.48 -2.40
CA LEU A 97 9.72 16.36 -3.26
C LEU A 97 8.56 15.33 -3.20
N CYS A 98 7.51 15.54 -4.00
CA CYS A 98 6.40 14.59 -4.10
C CYS A 98 6.67 13.46 -5.09
N ASP A 99 6.49 12.23 -4.63
CA ASP A 99 6.28 11.10 -5.53
C ASP A 99 4.98 11.30 -6.32
N THR A 100 4.94 10.72 -7.52
CA THR A 100 3.77 10.83 -8.39
C THR A 100 3.27 9.46 -8.82
N ILE A 101 1.99 9.41 -9.19
CA ILE A 101 1.31 8.21 -9.66
C ILE A 101 0.55 8.51 -10.95
N SER A 102 0.55 7.57 -11.90
CA SER A 102 -0.33 7.69 -13.07
C SER A 102 -1.78 7.46 -12.68
N ARG A 103 -2.73 8.16 -13.32
CA ARG A 103 -4.17 7.90 -13.14
C ARG A 103 -4.54 6.44 -13.36
N LYS A 104 -3.85 5.74 -14.28
CA LYS A 104 -4.05 4.31 -14.52
C LYS A 104 -3.69 3.46 -13.31
N THR A 105 -2.54 3.72 -12.68
CA THR A 105 -2.12 2.98 -11.47
C THR A 105 -3.04 3.32 -10.30
N LEU A 106 -3.38 4.60 -10.11
CA LEU A 106 -4.31 5.03 -9.06
C LEU A 106 -5.67 4.33 -9.20
N PHE A 107 -6.21 4.26 -10.42
CA PHE A 107 -7.43 3.51 -10.69
C PHE A 107 -7.31 2.03 -10.29
N TYR A 108 -6.18 1.37 -10.55
CA TYR A 108 -5.99 -0.02 -10.13
C TYR A 108 -5.94 -0.17 -8.62
N LEU A 109 -5.34 0.77 -7.89
CA LEU A 109 -5.35 0.75 -6.42
C LEU A 109 -6.77 0.89 -5.88
N ILE A 110 -7.53 1.88 -6.35
CA ILE A 110 -8.93 2.11 -5.97
C ILE A 110 -9.80 0.89 -6.31
N SER A 111 -9.64 0.33 -7.52
CA SER A 111 -10.38 -0.86 -7.93
C SER A 111 -10.03 -2.10 -7.11
N THR A 112 -8.80 -2.17 -6.57
CA THR A 112 -8.39 -3.24 -5.65
C THR A 112 -9.08 -3.06 -4.30
N LEU A 113 -9.13 -1.84 -3.76
CA LEU A 113 -9.84 -1.56 -2.50
C LEU A 113 -11.33 -1.90 -2.60
N ASN A 114 -12.00 -1.47 -3.68
CA ASN A 114 -13.42 -1.73 -3.90
C ASN A 114 -13.76 -3.23 -4.00
N ILE A 115 -12.84 -4.08 -4.48
CA ILE A 115 -13.09 -5.53 -4.56
C ILE A 115 -12.73 -6.26 -3.27
N SER A 116 -11.68 -5.84 -2.57
CA SER A 116 -11.28 -6.44 -1.29
C SER A 116 -12.22 -6.06 -0.14
N PHE A 117 -12.88 -4.89 -0.24
CA PHE A 117 -13.80 -4.37 0.77
C PHE A 117 -15.15 -4.00 0.13
N PRO A 118 -15.98 -4.99 -0.22
CA PRO A 118 -17.23 -4.76 -0.97
C PRO A 118 -18.28 -3.93 -0.22
N ASP A 119 -18.15 -3.83 1.11
CA ASP A 119 -19.03 -3.02 1.95
C ASP A 119 -18.68 -1.52 1.94
N TYR A 120 -17.59 -1.14 1.28
CA TYR A 120 -17.08 0.23 1.23
C TYR A 120 -16.95 0.71 -0.22
N ASP A 121 -17.14 2.01 -0.46
CA ASP A 121 -16.94 2.65 -1.76
C ASP A 121 -15.76 3.62 -1.70
N PHE A 122 -14.70 3.30 -2.44
CA PHE A 122 -13.47 4.10 -2.55
C PHE A 122 -13.42 4.90 -3.87
N SER A 123 -14.53 5.00 -4.62
CA SER A 123 -14.55 5.65 -5.94
C SER A 123 -14.08 7.11 -5.93
N ASP A 124 -14.20 7.80 -4.79
CA ASP A 124 -13.80 9.19 -4.61
C ASP A 124 -12.40 9.37 -3.97
N ALA A 125 -11.68 8.28 -3.72
CA ALA A 125 -10.34 8.32 -3.11
C ALA A 125 -9.34 9.08 -4.00
N ARG A 126 -8.55 9.96 -3.39
CA ARG A 126 -7.63 10.88 -4.09
C ARG A 126 -6.19 10.41 -4.02
N SER A 127 -5.36 10.82 -4.99
CA SER A 127 -3.92 10.51 -4.99
C SER A 127 -3.20 10.92 -3.70
N SER A 128 -3.65 12.01 -3.07
CA SER A 128 -3.13 12.52 -1.80
C SER A 128 -3.42 11.63 -0.59
N GLU A 129 -4.20 10.56 -0.74
CA GLU A 129 -4.48 9.58 0.32
C GLU A 129 -3.59 8.33 0.19
N PHE A 130 -2.82 8.25 -0.89
CA PHE A 130 -1.85 7.19 -1.14
C PHE A 130 -0.43 7.72 -0.98
N SER A 131 0.48 6.86 -0.56
CA SER A 131 1.93 7.12 -0.50
C SER A 131 2.69 6.04 -1.25
N LYS A 132 3.85 6.41 -1.79
CA LYS A 132 4.79 5.44 -2.34
C LYS A 132 5.80 5.08 -1.26
N GLU A 133 5.87 3.79 -0.95
CA GLU A 133 6.81 3.30 0.06
C GLU A 133 8.27 3.35 -0.45
N PRO A 134 9.25 3.69 0.41
CA PRO A 134 10.64 3.91 -0.02
C PRO A 134 11.31 2.66 -0.61
N SER A 135 11.05 1.48 -0.03
CA SER A 135 11.59 0.20 -0.49
C SER A 135 10.80 -0.98 0.04
N LEU A 136 10.90 -2.13 -0.62
CA LEU A 136 10.34 -3.39 -0.12
C LEU A 136 10.87 -3.73 1.28
N GLN A 137 12.19 -3.57 1.50
CA GLN A 137 12.81 -3.86 2.79
C GLN A 137 12.22 -3.00 3.92
N TYR A 138 11.94 -1.73 3.63
CA TYR A 138 11.30 -0.84 4.61
C TYR A 138 9.92 -1.37 5.01
N VAL A 139 9.10 -1.78 4.04
CA VAL A 139 7.76 -2.34 4.31
C VAL A 139 7.85 -3.66 5.09
N MET A 140 8.76 -4.57 4.70
CA MET A 140 8.98 -5.83 5.42
C MET A 140 9.36 -5.57 6.88
N ASN A 141 10.37 -4.74 7.13
CA ASN A 141 10.80 -4.40 8.48
C ASN A 141 9.67 -3.79 9.32
N ASN A 142 8.82 -2.95 8.71
CA ASN A 142 7.68 -2.35 9.42
C ASN A 142 6.61 -3.38 9.78
N VAL A 143 6.26 -4.27 8.86
CA VAL A 143 5.31 -5.38 9.11
C VAL A 143 5.85 -6.31 10.19
N ASP A 144 7.12 -6.71 10.10
CA ASP A 144 7.77 -7.61 11.06
C ASP A 144 7.82 -6.97 12.46
N SER A 145 8.11 -5.67 12.53
CA SER A 145 8.11 -4.91 13.79
C SER A 145 6.71 -4.86 14.42
N LEU A 146 5.66 -4.60 13.64
CA LEU A 146 4.28 -4.54 14.15
C LEU A 146 3.77 -5.92 14.60
N MET A 147 4.05 -6.95 13.80
CA MET A 147 3.62 -8.32 14.09
C MET A 147 4.39 -8.93 15.26
N SER A 148 5.68 -8.62 15.41
CA SER A 148 6.47 -9.12 16.55
C SER A 148 6.00 -8.56 17.89
N VAL A 149 5.50 -7.32 17.92
CA VAL A 149 4.92 -6.70 19.13
C VAL A 149 3.55 -7.29 19.46
N THR A 150 2.69 -7.49 18.46
CA THR A 150 1.28 -7.84 18.68
C THR A 150 1.05 -9.37 18.76
N ALA A 151 1.92 -10.16 18.13
CA ALA A 151 1.73 -11.60 17.94
C ALA A 151 3.02 -12.41 18.17
N THR A 152 3.85 -12.04 19.14
CA THR A 152 5.22 -12.60 19.32
C THR A 152 5.31 -14.12 19.16
N GLU A 153 4.53 -14.89 19.93
CA GLU A 153 4.63 -16.36 19.91
C GLU A 153 4.10 -17.02 18.63
N GLN A 154 3.07 -16.45 18.01
CA GLN A 154 2.45 -17.01 16.81
C GLN A 154 3.23 -16.60 15.56
N TYR A 155 3.66 -15.34 15.49
CA TYR A 155 4.43 -14.79 14.39
C TYR A 155 5.80 -15.47 14.27
N SER A 156 6.50 -15.78 15.38
CA SER A 156 7.76 -16.54 15.33
C SER A 156 7.61 -17.90 14.63
N LYS A 157 6.51 -18.62 14.86
CA LYS A 157 6.23 -19.93 14.23
C LYS A 157 5.98 -19.81 12.72
N VAL A 158 5.40 -18.70 12.28
CA VAL A 158 5.10 -18.43 10.86
C VAL A 158 6.36 -17.96 10.16
N HIS A 159 7.10 -17.03 10.75
CA HIS A 159 8.34 -16.50 10.21
C HIS A 159 9.40 -17.62 10.01
N GLU A 160 9.53 -18.53 10.97
CA GLU A 160 10.45 -19.67 10.87
C GLU A 160 10.06 -20.68 9.78
N LYS A 161 8.76 -20.94 9.59
CA LYS A 161 8.25 -21.83 8.52
C LYS A 161 8.38 -21.23 7.13
N THR A 162 8.37 -19.91 7.00
CA THR A 162 8.35 -19.21 5.71
C THR A 162 9.77 -18.93 5.18
N LEU A 163 10.76 -18.81 6.08
CA LEU A 163 12.18 -18.60 5.76
C LEU A 163 13.04 -19.85 5.89
N GLY A 164 12.48 -21.05 5.65
CA GLY A 164 13.20 -22.31 5.70
C GLY A 164 14.42 -22.33 4.76
N TYR A 165 15.57 -21.84 5.25
CA TYR A 165 16.87 -22.27 4.79
C TYR A 165 17.01 -23.74 5.23
N PRO A 166 17.28 -24.69 4.31
CA PRO A 166 17.70 -26.01 4.73
C PRO A 166 18.97 -25.85 5.56
N LYS A 167 18.98 -26.43 6.76
CA LYS A 167 20.21 -26.64 7.53
C LYS A 167 21.21 -27.47 6.72
#